data_AF-A0A8T3T1T5-F1
#
_entry.id   AF-A0A8T3T1T5-F1
#
_cell.length_a   1.000
_cell.length_b   1.000
_cell.length_c   1.000
_cell.angle_alpha   90.00
_cell.angle_beta   90.00
_cell.angle_gamma   90.00
#
_symmetry.space_group_name_H-M   'P 1'
#
loop_
_entity.id
_entity.type
_entity.pdbx_description
1 polymer ?
#
loop_
_entity_poly.entity_id
_entity_poly.type
_entity_poly.pdbx_seq_one_letter_code
_entity_poly.pdbx_strand_id
1 'polypeptide(L)'
;MAQADLSSLHVCIPVRSASGGKSRLGGALDPEERETLTLGMLQQTLDVLRSWERAAVVHLVTPDASLIPWTRARGIRPILQPIAGLNEGLRLARAAAVEAGATALLLLPGDLPFVAREPLDRLLDAADATLAAGHGQPIVVIVPADARGGTNALLLSPPDVIEPAFEVDSFERHLRLASRAGASVQVVVEPSLGFDLDTPEDLERLETTHLERLVTLGARGGPEPGRPAADDPGRPAANQSGGGGIRAVPIPTEPGRFPEVRPGDDLAAMIADAWRAAARRKPVLAPASTDVLVVTQKVVSKAEGRIIDLRTVEPRAEARAFAERFDRDPRQVEVVLREAAEILRMERGLVIARTHHGFVCANAGVDASNVSDPDTVTLLPMDPDASARELRRRLGELLGVTPAIVISDSFGRPWRWGIVDVALGVAGFEPLDDQRGKPDTAGRTMRSTVVAVADEIASAAELAAGKTSGQPVVLVRGVRLPPGDGSVHSAVVMPAEMDLFP
;
A
#
# COMPACT_ATOMS: atom_id res chain seq x y z
N MET A 1 33.88 0.56 -33.10
CA MET A 1 33.48 0.80 -31.70
C MET A 1 33.93 2.22 -31.36
N ALA A 2 33.09 3.00 -30.69
CA ALA A 2 33.49 4.33 -30.21
C ALA A 2 34.68 4.19 -29.24
N GLN A 3 35.58 5.16 -29.25
CA GLN A 3 36.68 5.22 -28.30
C GLN A 3 36.12 5.44 -26.89
N ALA A 4 36.66 4.75 -25.89
CA ALA A 4 36.22 4.92 -24.52
C ALA A 4 36.59 6.30 -23.96
N ASP A 5 35.65 6.92 -23.26
CA ASP A 5 35.71 8.28 -22.73
C ASP A 5 34.67 8.45 -21.59
N LEU A 6 35.02 9.16 -20.53
CA LEU A 6 34.15 9.45 -19.38
C LEU A 6 33.63 10.89 -19.36
N SER A 7 33.91 11.70 -20.39
CA SER A 7 33.54 13.13 -20.43
C SER A 7 32.05 13.41 -20.28
N SER A 8 31.18 12.48 -20.69
CA SER A 8 29.73 12.53 -20.50
C SER A 8 29.25 11.25 -19.82
N LEU A 9 29.40 11.21 -18.49
CA LEU A 9 28.95 10.09 -17.66
C LEU A 9 27.46 10.21 -17.33
N HIS A 10 26.69 9.23 -17.76
CA HIS A 10 25.32 9.03 -17.32
C HIS A 10 25.28 8.00 -16.19
N VAL A 11 24.43 8.21 -15.19
CA VAL A 11 24.19 7.25 -14.10
C VAL A 11 22.76 6.75 -14.20
N CYS A 12 22.55 5.44 -14.08
CA CYS A 12 21.23 4.82 -14.09
C CYS A 12 20.97 4.07 -12.79
N ILE A 13 19.83 4.36 -12.17
CA ILE A 13 19.36 3.72 -10.95
C ILE A 13 18.08 2.94 -11.26
N PRO A 14 18.12 1.60 -11.29
CA PRO A 14 16.93 0.79 -11.44
C PRO A 14 16.16 0.69 -10.13
N VAL A 15 14.86 0.97 -10.15
CA VAL A 15 13.96 0.87 -9.00
C VAL A 15 12.70 0.14 -9.40
N ARG A 16 12.40 -1.01 -8.78
CA ARG A 16 11.20 -1.79 -9.11
C ARG A 16 9.90 -1.05 -8.73
N SER A 17 9.84 -0.52 -7.51
CA SER A 17 8.66 0.16 -6.96
C SER A 17 9.01 0.77 -5.61
N ALA A 18 8.27 1.79 -5.17
CA ALA A 18 8.40 2.32 -3.81
C ALA A 18 8.01 1.28 -2.74
N SER A 19 6.89 0.59 -2.92
CA SER A 19 6.24 -0.27 -1.91
C SER A 19 6.57 -1.77 -1.99
N GLY A 20 7.16 -2.23 -3.09
CA GLY A 20 7.44 -3.65 -3.37
C GLY A 20 8.92 -4.06 -3.33
N GLY A 21 9.82 -3.19 -2.87
CA GLY A 21 11.24 -3.49 -2.70
C GLY A 21 11.49 -4.47 -1.55
N LYS A 22 12.49 -5.36 -1.71
CA LYS A 22 13.09 -6.17 -0.62
C LYS A 22 12.13 -7.12 0.12
N SER A 23 11.35 -7.91 -0.63
CA SER A 23 10.41 -8.89 -0.07
C SER A 23 11.05 -9.90 0.91
N ARG A 24 12.36 -10.14 0.80
CA ARG A 24 13.13 -11.02 1.71
C ARG A 24 13.30 -10.43 3.12
N LEU A 25 13.12 -9.12 3.30
CA LEU A 25 13.10 -8.46 4.61
C LEU A 25 11.74 -8.60 5.33
N GLY A 26 10.74 -9.25 4.73
CA GLY A 26 9.38 -9.30 5.27
C GLY A 26 9.22 -10.03 6.62
N GLY A 27 10.21 -10.81 7.04
CA GLY A 27 10.24 -11.40 8.38
C GLY A 27 10.75 -10.47 9.49
N ALA A 28 11.44 -9.38 9.12
CA ALA A 28 12.08 -8.44 10.05
C ALA A 28 11.45 -7.04 10.02
N LEU A 29 10.92 -6.62 8.88
CA LEU A 29 10.31 -5.31 8.66
C LEU A 29 8.93 -5.44 8.04
N ASP A 30 7.98 -4.64 8.52
CA ASP A 30 6.65 -4.55 7.92
C ASP A 30 6.68 -3.85 6.54
N PRO A 31 5.59 -3.86 5.75
CA PRO A 31 5.57 -3.22 4.43
C PRO A 31 5.92 -1.72 4.42
N GLU A 32 5.48 -0.95 5.42
CA GLU A 32 5.73 0.50 5.50
C GLU A 32 7.19 0.77 5.87
N GLU A 33 7.76 -0.02 6.78
CA GLU A 33 9.17 0.02 7.14
C GLU A 33 10.06 -0.33 5.95
N ARG A 34 9.70 -1.34 5.15
CA ARG A 34 10.44 -1.71 3.92
C ARG A 34 10.38 -0.62 2.86
N GLU A 35 9.22 0.00 2.67
CA GLU A 35 9.04 1.12 1.74
C GLU A 35 9.86 2.33 2.20
N THR A 36 9.75 2.69 3.48
CA THR A 36 10.48 3.81 4.09
C THR A 36 11.99 3.59 3.96
N LEU A 37 12.48 2.39 4.27
CA LEU A 37 13.88 2.04 4.15
C LEU A 37 14.34 2.09 2.68
N THR A 38 13.55 1.55 1.74
CA THR A 38 13.85 1.57 0.30
C THR A 38 13.93 3.00 -0.24
N LEU A 39 12.94 3.84 0.09
CA LEU A 39 12.94 5.25 -0.28
C LEU A 39 14.08 6.01 0.41
N GLY A 40 14.45 5.63 1.63
CA GLY A 40 15.57 6.21 2.37
C GLY A 40 16.92 5.95 1.74
N MET A 41 17.19 4.70 1.35
CA MET A 41 18.39 4.35 0.60
C MET A 41 18.41 5.02 -0.77
N LEU A 42 17.29 4.99 -1.49
CA LEU A 42 17.19 5.67 -2.78
C LEU A 42 17.46 7.17 -2.64
N GLN A 43 16.82 7.84 -1.67
CA GLN A 43 17.03 9.26 -1.39
C GLN A 43 18.50 9.55 -1.03
N GLN A 44 19.15 8.69 -0.24
CA GLN A 44 20.58 8.82 0.06
C GLN A 44 21.43 8.72 -1.23
N THR A 45 21.20 7.71 -2.07
CA THR A 45 21.89 7.55 -3.35
C THR A 45 21.72 8.79 -4.22
N LEU A 46 20.50 9.33 -4.28
CA LEU A 46 20.21 10.54 -5.05
C LEU A 46 20.92 11.77 -4.47
N ASP A 47 20.97 11.96 -3.15
CA ASP A 47 21.65 13.10 -2.54
C ASP A 47 23.16 13.05 -2.77
N VAL A 48 23.75 11.86 -2.73
CA VAL A 48 25.15 11.64 -3.12
C VAL A 48 25.35 12.03 -4.59
N LEU A 49 24.54 11.50 -5.50
CA LEU A 49 24.69 11.73 -6.95
C LEU A 49 24.39 13.18 -7.38
N ARG A 50 23.39 13.83 -6.78
CA ARG A 50 23.06 15.24 -7.08
C ARG A 50 24.19 16.18 -6.74
N SER A 51 25.00 15.80 -5.76
CA SER A 51 26.10 16.59 -5.27
C SER A 51 27.46 16.08 -5.78
N TRP A 52 27.43 15.08 -6.67
CA TRP A 52 28.58 14.52 -7.34
C TRP A 52 28.71 15.09 -8.76
N GLU A 53 29.63 16.03 -8.93
CA GLU A 53 29.78 16.83 -10.16
C GLU A 53 30.19 16.02 -11.39
N ARG A 54 30.61 14.76 -11.20
CA ARG A 54 31.03 13.87 -12.29
C ARG A 54 29.87 13.28 -13.09
N ALA A 55 28.67 13.22 -12.53
CA ALA A 55 27.49 12.71 -13.22
C ALA A 55 26.86 13.80 -14.09
N ALA A 56 26.98 13.70 -15.42
CA ALA A 56 26.36 14.63 -16.35
C ALA A 56 24.83 14.53 -16.33
N VAL A 57 24.30 13.30 -16.26
CA VAL A 57 22.86 13.04 -16.17
C VAL A 57 22.61 11.83 -15.28
N VAL A 58 21.63 11.96 -14.38
CA VAL A 58 21.12 10.82 -13.59
C VAL A 58 19.75 10.42 -14.12
N HIS A 59 19.60 9.12 -14.38
CA HIS A 59 18.37 8.46 -14.79
C HIS A 59 17.86 7.57 -13.68
N LEU A 60 16.56 7.59 -13.44
CA LEU A 60 15.87 6.61 -12.60
C LEU A 60 14.91 5.82 -13.48
N VAL A 61 15.14 4.51 -13.62
CA VAL A 61 14.27 3.63 -14.41
C VAL A 61 13.36 2.82 -13.52
N THR A 62 12.06 2.85 -13.78
CA THR A 62 11.08 2.19 -12.92
C THR A 62 9.78 1.88 -13.66
N PRO A 63 9.12 0.73 -13.39
CA PRO A 63 7.77 0.46 -13.86
C PRO A 63 6.71 1.16 -12.98
N ASP A 64 7.09 1.72 -11.83
CA ASP A 64 6.20 2.40 -10.90
C ASP A 64 6.02 3.87 -11.30
N ALA A 65 4.87 4.16 -11.92
CA ALA A 65 4.54 5.50 -12.39
C ALA A 65 4.45 6.55 -11.25
N SER A 66 4.28 6.12 -9.99
CA SER A 66 4.21 7.03 -8.84
C SER A 66 5.54 7.72 -8.53
N LEU A 67 6.67 7.11 -8.93
CA LEU A 67 8.00 7.67 -8.74
C LEU A 67 8.35 8.75 -9.77
N ILE A 68 7.58 8.90 -10.85
CA ILE A 68 7.89 9.83 -11.94
C ILE A 68 7.89 11.31 -11.48
N PRO A 69 6.84 11.83 -10.82
CA PRO A 69 6.83 13.21 -10.33
C PRO A 69 7.90 13.45 -9.27
N TRP A 70 8.10 12.47 -8.39
CA TRP A 70 9.08 12.50 -7.31
C TRP A 70 10.52 12.63 -7.82
N THR A 71 10.83 11.87 -8.87
CA THR A 71 12.12 11.89 -9.56
C THR A 71 12.34 13.23 -10.26
N ARG A 72 11.33 13.74 -10.98
CA ARG A 72 11.41 15.04 -11.69
C ARG A 72 11.62 16.21 -10.74
N ALA A 73 10.91 16.22 -9.62
CA ALA A 73 11.06 17.27 -8.60
C ALA A 73 12.50 17.38 -8.06
N ARG A 74 13.30 16.32 -8.22
CA ARG A 74 14.71 16.25 -7.82
C ARG A 74 15.68 16.50 -8.97
N GLY A 75 15.21 16.91 -10.15
CA GLY A 75 16.07 17.17 -11.30
C GLY A 75 16.69 15.91 -11.91
N ILE A 76 16.14 14.73 -11.58
CA ILE A 76 16.57 13.44 -12.14
C ILE A 76 15.66 13.12 -13.31
N ARG A 77 16.19 12.45 -14.34
CA ARG A 77 15.40 12.05 -15.52
C ARG A 77 14.71 10.70 -15.25
N PRO A 78 13.37 10.65 -15.11
CA PRO A 78 12.70 9.37 -14.99
C PRO A 78 12.56 8.67 -16.34
N ILE A 79 12.68 7.35 -16.35
CA ILE A 79 12.37 6.47 -17.47
C ILE A 79 11.29 5.49 -17.01
N LEU A 80 10.09 5.61 -17.56
CA LEU A 80 8.98 4.69 -17.26
C LEU A 80 9.21 3.37 -18.02
N GLN A 81 9.26 2.28 -17.29
CA GLN A 81 9.47 0.93 -17.81
C GLN A 81 8.12 0.24 -18.08
N PRO A 82 7.75 -0.04 -19.35
CA PRO A 82 6.45 -0.64 -19.66
C PRO A 82 6.39 -2.16 -19.39
N ILE A 83 7.53 -2.85 -19.43
CA ILE A 83 7.64 -4.31 -19.27
C ILE A 83 8.48 -4.60 -18.04
N ALA A 84 7.99 -5.41 -17.10
CA ALA A 84 8.70 -5.75 -15.87
C ALA A 84 10.00 -6.54 -16.12
N GLY A 85 11.03 -6.28 -15.31
CA GLY A 85 12.31 -7.02 -15.31
C GLY A 85 13.53 -6.11 -15.18
N LEU A 86 14.51 -6.44 -14.33
CA LEU A 86 15.67 -5.56 -14.07
C LEU A 86 16.45 -5.25 -15.35
N ASN A 87 16.84 -6.29 -16.08
CA ASN A 87 17.64 -6.15 -17.30
C ASN A 87 16.90 -5.38 -18.41
N GLU A 88 15.56 -5.46 -18.46
CA GLU A 88 14.75 -4.68 -19.41
C GLU A 88 14.76 -3.18 -19.09
N GLY A 89 14.68 -2.82 -17.80
CA GLY A 89 14.84 -1.42 -17.38
C GLY A 89 16.24 -0.89 -17.69
N LEU A 90 17.28 -1.69 -17.43
CA LEU A 90 18.66 -1.32 -17.74
C LEU A 90 18.90 -1.14 -19.25
N ARG A 91 18.28 -1.97 -20.08
CA ARG A 91 18.32 -1.84 -21.54
C ARG A 91 17.72 -0.51 -22.02
N LEU A 92 16.58 -0.10 -21.44
CA LEU A 92 15.96 1.20 -21.73
C LEU A 92 16.85 2.37 -21.31
N ALA A 93 17.43 2.31 -20.12
CA ALA A 93 18.33 3.35 -19.64
C ALA A 93 19.60 3.45 -20.48
N ARG A 94 20.16 2.32 -20.91
CA ARG A 94 21.29 2.29 -21.83
C ARG A 94 20.95 2.92 -23.17
N ALA A 95 19.81 2.54 -23.76
CA ALA A 95 19.35 3.13 -25.01
C ALA A 95 19.18 4.66 -24.89
N ALA A 96 18.57 5.13 -23.80
CA ALA A 96 18.41 6.57 -23.54
C ALA A 96 19.75 7.29 -23.33
N ALA A 97 20.74 6.65 -22.70
CA ALA A 97 22.08 7.21 -22.54
C ALA A 97 22.81 7.33 -23.89
N VAL A 98 22.75 6.30 -24.73
CA VAL A 98 23.34 6.31 -26.09
C VAL A 98 22.67 7.38 -26.95
N GLU A 99 21.34 7.45 -26.96
CA GLU A 99 20.58 8.46 -27.73
C GLU A 99 20.92 9.89 -27.30
N ALA A 100 21.16 10.10 -26.01
CA ALA A 100 21.57 11.38 -25.45
C ALA A 100 23.07 11.70 -25.64
N GLY A 101 23.83 10.82 -26.31
CA GLY A 101 25.26 11.04 -26.59
C GLY A 101 26.18 10.83 -25.38
N ALA A 102 25.79 10.00 -24.41
CA ALA A 102 26.66 9.64 -23.30
C ALA A 102 27.89 8.87 -23.79
N THR A 103 29.06 9.20 -23.22
CA THR A 103 30.31 8.49 -23.51
C THR A 103 30.54 7.36 -22.52
N ALA A 104 29.87 7.41 -21.36
CA ALA A 104 29.90 6.36 -20.35
C ALA A 104 28.56 6.22 -19.63
N LEU A 105 28.30 5.01 -19.12
CA LEU A 105 27.13 4.68 -18.34
C LEU A 105 27.53 3.91 -17.07
N LEU A 106 27.18 4.46 -15.91
CA LEU A 106 27.28 3.78 -14.62
C LEU A 106 25.90 3.24 -14.22
N LEU A 107 25.81 1.93 -14.01
CA LEU A 107 24.64 1.27 -13.45
C LEU A 107 24.85 1.12 -11.94
N LEU A 108 24.01 1.79 -11.15
CA LEU A 108 24.13 1.87 -9.70
C LEU A 108 22.78 1.51 -9.06
N PRO A 109 22.67 0.38 -8.34
CA PRO A 109 21.47 -0.01 -7.60
C PRO A 109 21.06 1.02 -6.54
N GLY A 110 19.76 1.09 -6.27
CA GLY A 110 19.16 2.03 -5.30
C GLY A 110 19.19 1.56 -3.85
N ASP A 111 19.82 0.43 -3.56
CA ASP A 111 19.77 -0.32 -2.30
C ASP A 111 21.14 -0.51 -1.64
N LEU A 112 22.07 0.38 -1.96
CA LEU A 112 23.40 0.46 -1.36
C LEU A 112 23.38 1.42 -0.16
N PRO A 113 23.24 0.93 1.09
CA PRO A 113 23.08 1.80 2.25
C PRO A 113 24.35 2.61 2.57
N PHE A 114 25.52 2.25 2.07
CA PHE A 114 26.77 2.94 2.37
C PHE A 114 27.32 3.77 1.19
N VAL A 115 26.53 4.00 0.15
CA VAL A 115 26.95 4.83 -0.99
C VAL A 115 27.39 6.22 -0.54
N ALA A 116 28.56 6.64 -1.03
CA ALA A 116 29.17 7.93 -0.74
C ALA A 116 29.98 8.41 -1.96
N ARG A 117 30.50 9.64 -1.92
CA ARG A 117 31.24 10.20 -3.06
C ARG A 117 32.62 9.58 -3.21
N GLU A 118 33.33 9.40 -2.09
CA GLU A 118 34.70 8.91 -2.09
C GLU A 118 34.83 7.50 -2.72
N PRO A 119 33.92 6.55 -2.46
CA PRO A 119 33.85 5.28 -3.21
C PRO A 119 33.60 5.42 -4.71
N LEU A 120 32.71 6.35 -5.12
CA LEU A 120 32.40 6.59 -6.53
C LEU A 120 33.59 7.24 -7.25
N ASP A 121 34.30 8.15 -6.60
CA ASP A 121 35.52 8.75 -7.12
C ASP A 121 36.61 7.70 -7.30
N ARG A 122 36.82 6.79 -6.33
CA ARG A 122 37.77 5.66 -6.47
C ARG A 122 37.42 4.75 -7.65
N LEU A 123 36.13 4.52 -7.91
CA LEU A 123 35.68 3.76 -9.07
C LEU A 123 36.05 4.47 -10.37
N LEU A 124 35.85 5.79 -10.46
CA LEU A 124 36.24 6.58 -11.64
C LEU A 124 37.76 6.69 -11.80
N ASP A 125 38.52 6.85 -10.72
CA ASP A 125 39.98 6.86 -10.76
C ASP A 125 40.53 5.54 -11.34
N ALA A 126 39.92 4.41 -10.97
CA ALA A 126 40.24 3.11 -11.54
C ALA A 126 39.87 3.00 -13.02
N ALA A 127 38.75 3.61 -13.42
CA ALA A 127 38.33 3.70 -14.82
C ALA A 127 39.32 4.55 -15.66
N ASP A 128 39.70 5.72 -15.15
CA ASP A 128 40.67 6.63 -15.79
C ASP A 128 42.05 5.98 -15.92
N ALA A 129 42.51 5.27 -14.89
CA ALA A 129 43.76 4.50 -14.96
C ALA A 129 43.69 3.39 -16.04
N THR A 130 42.53 2.74 -16.17
CA THR A 130 42.29 1.72 -17.20
C THR A 130 42.27 2.33 -18.59
N LEU A 131 41.65 3.50 -18.77
CA LEU A 131 41.63 4.24 -20.04
C LEU A 131 43.03 4.67 -20.47
N ALA A 132 43.83 5.18 -19.53
CA ALA A 132 45.21 5.58 -19.78
C ALA A 132 46.09 4.38 -20.22
N ALA A 133 45.85 3.20 -19.66
CA ALA A 133 46.56 1.97 -20.03
C ALA A 133 46.01 1.30 -21.31
N GLY A 134 44.71 1.45 -21.59
CA GLY A 134 43.97 0.71 -22.61
C GLY A 134 44.05 1.26 -24.04
N HIS A 135 44.79 2.33 -24.29
CA HIS A 135 44.98 2.95 -25.63
C HIS A 135 43.67 3.17 -26.42
N GLY A 136 42.57 3.54 -25.75
CA GLY A 136 41.28 3.81 -26.37
C GLY A 136 40.37 2.59 -26.58
N GLN A 137 40.74 1.41 -26.06
CA GLN A 137 39.85 0.26 -25.97
C GLN A 137 38.61 0.56 -25.12
N PRO A 138 37.45 -0.06 -25.41
CA PRO A 138 36.30 -0.06 -24.51
C PRO A 138 36.70 -0.49 -23.10
N ILE A 139 36.09 0.10 -22.07
CA ILE A 139 36.33 -0.26 -20.68
C ILE A 139 35.04 -0.76 -20.02
N VAL A 140 35.21 -1.73 -19.13
CA VAL A 140 34.18 -2.22 -18.23
C VAL A 140 34.75 -2.26 -16.82
N VAL A 141 34.17 -1.49 -15.90
CA VAL A 141 34.55 -1.52 -14.48
C VAL A 141 33.43 -2.19 -13.68
N ILE A 142 33.80 -3.17 -12.87
CA ILE A 142 32.86 -4.01 -12.13
C ILE A 142 33.15 -3.88 -10.63
N VAL A 143 32.13 -3.54 -9.85
CA VAL A 143 32.15 -3.68 -8.39
C VAL A 143 31.39 -4.96 -8.02
N PRO A 144 32.06 -5.96 -7.42
CA PRO A 144 31.40 -7.19 -6.98
C PRO A 144 30.56 -6.93 -5.73
N ALA A 145 29.48 -7.71 -5.57
CA ALA A 145 28.72 -7.77 -4.31
C ALA A 145 29.50 -8.55 -3.24
N ASP A 146 29.40 -8.14 -1.98
CA ASP A 146 30.08 -8.74 -0.81
C ASP A 146 29.74 -10.23 -0.63
N ALA A 147 28.53 -10.62 -1.03
CA ALA A 147 28.06 -12.00 -0.98
C ALA A 147 27.80 -12.55 -2.39
N ARG A 148 28.60 -13.53 -2.80
CA ARG A 148 28.25 -14.56 -3.81
C ARG A 148 28.01 -14.08 -5.25
N GLY A 149 29.07 -13.62 -5.92
CA GLY A 149 29.12 -13.62 -7.40
C GLY A 149 28.18 -12.64 -8.12
N GLY A 150 27.60 -11.68 -7.39
CA GLY A 150 26.79 -10.58 -7.91
C GLY A 150 27.62 -9.37 -8.35
N THR A 151 27.00 -8.45 -9.11
CA THR A 151 27.55 -7.15 -9.49
C THR A 151 26.72 -6.03 -8.85
N ASN A 152 27.32 -5.17 -8.04
CA ASN A 152 26.63 -4.04 -7.38
C ASN A 152 26.93 -2.68 -8.00
N ALA A 153 27.92 -2.58 -8.89
CA ALA A 153 28.05 -1.46 -9.81
C ALA A 153 28.74 -1.89 -11.09
N LEU A 154 28.30 -1.32 -12.21
CA LEU A 154 28.85 -1.60 -13.53
C LEU A 154 29.03 -0.30 -14.31
N LEU A 155 30.27 0.06 -14.61
CA LEU A 155 30.60 1.18 -15.49
C LEU A 155 30.93 0.64 -16.88
N LEU A 156 30.33 1.26 -17.89
CA LEU A 156 30.48 0.91 -19.29
C LEU A 156 30.95 2.14 -20.08
N SER A 157 32.04 2.03 -20.83
CA SER A 157 32.41 3.05 -21.82
C SER A 157 32.95 2.39 -23.10
N PRO A 158 32.32 2.60 -24.26
CA PRO A 158 31.05 3.31 -24.45
C PRO A 158 29.85 2.59 -23.77
N PRO A 159 28.70 3.26 -23.57
CA PRO A 159 27.55 2.70 -22.86
C PRO A 159 27.03 1.37 -23.43
N ASP A 160 27.24 1.11 -24.71
CA ASP A 160 26.78 -0.05 -25.47
C ASP A 160 27.82 -1.16 -25.63
N VAL A 161 28.97 -1.08 -24.94
CA VAL A 161 30.05 -2.08 -25.03
C VAL A 161 29.57 -3.50 -24.73
N ILE A 162 28.66 -3.66 -23.76
CA ILE A 162 28.01 -4.94 -23.43
C ILE A 162 26.52 -4.73 -23.11
N GLU A 163 25.74 -5.81 -23.20
CA GLU A 163 24.40 -5.86 -22.62
C GLU A 163 24.50 -6.15 -21.12
N PRO A 164 23.93 -5.29 -20.25
CA PRO A 164 23.86 -5.58 -18.82
C PRO A 164 23.13 -6.90 -18.53
N ALA A 165 23.71 -7.73 -17.66
CA ALA A 165 23.22 -9.08 -17.36
C ALA A 165 23.24 -9.37 -15.84
N PHE A 166 22.49 -8.56 -15.08
CA PHE A 166 22.31 -8.66 -13.64
C PHE A 166 21.50 -9.92 -13.26
N GLU A 167 21.38 -10.19 -11.94
CA GLU A 167 20.85 -11.41 -11.30
C GLU A 167 21.94 -12.46 -10.97
N VAL A 168 21.55 -13.73 -10.76
CA VAL A 168 22.43 -14.83 -10.26
C VAL A 168 23.71 -14.94 -11.08
N ASP A 169 24.90 -15.00 -10.47
CA ASP A 169 26.21 -15.09 -11.15
C ASP A 169 26.54 -13.95 -12.13
N SER A 170 25.96 -12.76 -11.90
CA SER A 170 26.16 -11.60 -12.77
C SER A 170 27.62 -11.16 -12.89
N PHE A 171 28.45 -11.31 -11.85
CA PHE A 171 29.87 -10.97 -11.90
C PHE A 171 30.61 -11.74 -13.00
N GLU A 172 30.51 -13.06 -13.01
CA GLU A 172 31.15 -13.90 -14.03
C GLU A 172 30.58 -13.66 -15.42
N ARG A 173 29.27 -13.38 -15.53
CA ARG A 173 28.66 -13.04 -16.81
C ARG A 173 29.22 -11.74 -17.37
N HIS A 174 29.33 -10.69 -16.56
CA HIS A 174 29.89 -9.42 -16.99
C HIS A 174 31.37 -9.56 -17.40
N LEU A 175 32.18 -10.36 -16.68
CA LEU A 175 33.55 -10.68 -17.09
C LEU A 175 33.61 -11.35 -18.47
N ARG A 176 32.75 -12.36 -18.71
CA ARG A 176 32.69 -13.06 -20.00
C ARG A 176 32.22 -12.15 -21.14
N LEU A 177 31.23 -11.30 -20.88
CA LEU A 177 30.71 -10.35 -21.87
C LEU A 177 31.77 -9.31 -22.24
N ALA A 178 32.46 -8.74 -21.25
CA ALA A 178 33.50 -7.75 -21.48
C ALA A 178 34.70 -8.35 -22.24
N SER A 179 35.12 -9.56 -21.88
CA SER A 179 36.17 -10.29 -22.61
C SER A 179 35.78 -10.54 -24.08
N ARG A 180 34.53 -10.93 -24.36
CA ARG A 180 34.02 -11.12 -25.73
C ARG A 180 33.92 -9.81 -26.51
N ALA A 181 33.65 -8.70 -25.83
CA ALA A 181 33.62 -7.36 -26.43
C ALA A 181 35.03 -6.77 -26.65
N GLY A 182 36.09 -7.47 -26.23
CA GLY A 182 37.46 -6.95 -26.30
C GLY A 182 37.69 -5.73 -25.40
N ALA A 183 36.89 -5.59 -24.34
CA ALA A 183 37.00 -4.49 -23.40
C ALA A 183 38.09 -4.76 -22.36
N SER A 184 38.81 -3.70 -22.00
CA SER A 184 39.66 -3.69 -20.82
C SER A 184 38.78 -3.73 -19.56
N VAL A 185 39.03 -4.70 -18.69
CA VAL A 185 38.22 -4.94 -17.49
C VAL A 185 38.98 -4.55 -16.24
N GLN A 186 38.34 -3.77 -15.38
CA GLN A 186 38.85 -3.46 -14.05
C GLN A 186 37.83 -3.91 -12.99
N VAL A 187 38.29 -4.66 -12.00
CA VAL A 187 37.48 -5.02 -10.83
C VAL A 187 37.87 -4.11 -9.68
N VAL A 188 36.89 -3.44 -9.09
CA VAL A 188 37.10 -2.52 -7.96
C VAL A 188 36.42 -3.13 -6.73
N VAL A 189 37.22 -3.55 -5.76
CA VAL A 189 36.71 -4.07 -4.49
C VAL A 189 36.51 -2.90 -3.54
N GLU A 190 35.27 -2.43 -3.47
CA GLU A 190 34.88 -1.28 -2.66
C GLU A 190 33.78 -1.70 -1.68
N PRO A 191 34.10 -1.94 -0.40
CA PRO A 191 33.14 -2.51 0.57
C PRO A 191 31.82 -1.72 0.68
N SER A 192 31.89 -0.39 0.57
CA SER A 192 30.69 0.46 0.67
C SER A 192 29.73 0.34 -0.51
N LEU A 193 30.25 0.01 -1.70
CA LEU A 193 29.46 -0.25 -2.91
C LEU A 193 29.18 -1.75 -3.09
N GLY A 194 29.98 -2.62 -2.47
CA GLY A 194 29.80 -4.07 -2.46
C GLY A 194 28.70 -4.54 -1.52
N PHE A 195 28.29 -3.74 -0.54
CA PHE A 195 27.23 -4.08 0.38
C PHE A 195 25.85 -3.61 -0.10
N ASP A 196 24.98 -4.55 -0.46
CA ASP A 196 23.55 -4.36 -0.74
C ASP A 196 22.70 -4.88 0.42
N LEU A 197 21.60 -4.19 0.72
CA LEU A 197 20.72 -4.54 1.83
C LEU A 197 19.52 -5.36 1.36
N ASP A 198 19.62 -6.69 1.36
CA ASP A 198 18.58 -7.55 0.79
C ASP A 198 17.95 -8.54 1.78
N THR A 199 18.66 -8.91 2.85
CA THR A 199 18.24 -9.94 3.81
C THR A 199 18.21 -9.42 5.25
N PRO A 200 17.44 -10.07 6.16
CA PRO A 200 17.45 -9.71 7.59
C PRO A 200 18.87 -9.74 8.19
N GLU A 201 19.71 -10.67 7.74
CA GLU A 201 21.11 -10.74 8.17
C GLU A 201 21.92 -9.52 7.71
N ASP A 202 21.64 -8.96 6.54
CA ASP A 202 22.25 -7.70 6.10
C ASP A 202 21.74 -6.51 6.94
N LEU A 203 20.48 -6.54 7.35
CA LEU A 203 19.91 -5.53 8.24
C LEU A 203 20.58 -5.53 9.62
N GLU A 204 20.90 -6.70 10.16
CA GLU A 204 21.66 -6.83 11.42
C GLU A 204 23.10 -6.30 11.33
N ARG A 205 23.67 -6.26 10.11
CA ARG A 205 25.01 -5.72 9.86
C ARG A 205 25.04 -4.19 9.78
N LEU A 206 23.88 -3.52 9.75
CA LEU A 206 23.78 -2.05 9.78
C LEU A 206 23.83 -1.53 11.21
N GLU A 207 24.64 -0.49 11.44
CA GLU A 207 24.60 0.25 12.70
C GLU A 207 23.22 0.91 12.89
N THR A 208 22.67 0.85 14.10
CA THR A 208 21.34 1.39 14.44
C THR A 208 21.19 2.87 14.04
N THR A 209 22.22 3.68 14.29
CA THR A 209 22.27 5.10 13.93
C THR A 209 22.18 5.34 12.43
N HIS A 210 22.79 4.47 11.63
CA HIS A 210 22.77 4.56 10.17
C HIS A 210 21.41 4.12 9.62
N LEU A 211 20.82 3.07 10.19
CA LEU A 211 19.46 2.64 9.87
C LEU A 211 18.43 3.75 10.19
N GLU A 212 18.51 4.37 11.36
CA GLU A 212 17.65 5.50 11.76
C GLU A 212 17.75 6.68 10.78
N ARG A 213 18.96 6.99 10.30
CA ARG A 213 19.18 8.02 9.28
C ARG A 213 18.49 7.66 7.96
N LEU A 214 18.64 6.44 7.48
CA LEU A 214 18.00 5.97 6.24
C LEU A 214 16.47 6.03 6.36
N VAL A 215 15.91 5.55 7.47
CA VAL A 215 14.47 5.62 7.74
C VAL A 215 13.99 7.09 7.79
N THR A 216 14.76 7.98 8.42
CA THR A 216 14.45 9.42 8.45
C THR A 216 14.45 10.04 7.06
N LEU A 217 15.41 9.67 6.20
CA LEU A 217 15.47 10.13 4.82
C LEU A 217 14.26 9.66 4.02
N GLY A 218 13.86 8.40 4.19
CA GLY A 218 12.69 7.84 3.51
C GLY A 218 11.39 8.53 3.91
N ALA A 219 11.20 8.75 5.21
CA ALA A 219 10.01 9.40 5.76
C ALA A 219 9.85 10.86 5.31
N ARG A 220 10.97 11.58 5.09
CA ARG A 220 10.97 12.98 4.61
C ARG A 220 10.99 13.10 3.09
N GLY A 221 11.44 12.04 2.43
CA GLY A 221 11.95 12.08 1.08
C GLY A 221 11.15 11.27 0.10
N GLY A 222 10.01 10.65 0.44
CA GLY A 222 9.17 9.90 -0.51
C GLY A 222 8.36 10.77 -1.49
N PRO A 223 7.71 10.17 -2.51
CA PRO A 223 6.70 10.84 -3.32
C PRO A 223 5.60 11.43 -2.43
N GLU A 224 5.51 12.76 -2.35
CA GLU A 224 4.31 13.37 -1.77
C GLU A 224 3.12 13.04 -2.68
N PRO A 225 2.00 12.54 -2.15
CA PRO A 225 0.81 12.34 -2.94
C PRO A 225 0.24 13.70 -3.37
N GLY A 226 0.54 14.09 -4.61
CA GLY A 226 -0.16 15.14 -5.34
C GLY A 226 0.32 16.57 -5.12
N ARG A 227 1.27 17.02 -5.96
CA ARG A 227 1.40 18.45 -6.29
C ARG A 227 1.35 18.62 -7.81
N PRO A 228 0.37 19.34 -8.38
CA PRO A 228 0.29 19.54 -9.82
C PRO A 228 1.41 20.48 -10.29
N ALA A 229 1.86 20.25 -11.53
CA ALA A 229 2.79 21.10 -12.25
C ALA A 229 2.21 22.52 -12.43
N ALA A 230 3.09 23.52 -12.44
CA ALA A 230 2.76 24.94 -12.51
C ALA A 230 1.82 25.31 -13.68
N ASP A 231 0.95 26.27 -13.39
CA ASP A 231 -0.18 26.77 -14.19
C ASP A 231 0.18 27.24 -15.61
N ASP A 232 -0.63 26.78 -16.58
CA ASP A 232 -0.84 27.38 -17.89
C ASP A 232 -1.99 28.41 -17.77
N PRO A 233 -1.80 29.71 -18.07
CA PRO A 233 -2.69 30.80 -17.64
C PRO A 233 -3.99 30.94 -18.47
N GLY A 234 -4.68 29.84 -18.79
CA GLY A 234 -5.77 29.82 -19.77
C GLY A 234 -7.11 29.19 -19.38
N ARG A 235 -7.35 28.74 -18.14
CA ARG A 235 -8.61 28.01 -17.79
C ARG A 235 -9.43 28.67 -16.67
N PRO A 236 -10.77 28.76 -16.76
CA PRO A 236 -11.59 29.43 -15.75
C PRO A 236 -11.62 28.64 -14.44
N ALA A 237 -11.67 29.39 -13.33
CA ALA A 237 -11.57 28.90 -11.96
C ALA A 237 -12.49 27.71 -11.63
N ALA A 238 -11.86 26.58 -11.28
CA ALA A 238 -12.52 25.47 -10.60
C ALA A 238 -11.97 25.37 -9.17
N ASN A 239 -12.88 25.65 -8.23
CA ASN A 239 -12.90 25.33 -6.80
C ASN A 239 -11.58 24.81 -6.17
N GLN A 240 -10.90 25.69 -5.44
CA GLN A 240 -9.76 25.34 -4.60
C GLN A 240 -10.22 24.55 -3.37
N SER A 241 -9.65 23.37 -3.17
CA SER A 241 -9.78 22.61 -1.92
C SER A 241 -8.57 21.68 -1.78
N GLY A 242 -7.86 21.80 -0.65
CA GLY A 242 -6.52 21.26 -0.40
C GLY A 242 -6.34 19.77 -0.69
N GLY A 243 -5.31 19.46 -1.49
CA GLY A 243 -4.88 18.11 -1.83
C GLY A 243 -4.01 17.49 -0.75
N GLY A 244 -4.63 16.90 0.27
CA GLY A 244 -3.99 15.88 1.11
C GLY A 244 -4.52 14.51 0.70
N GLY A 245 -3.64 13.51 0.55
CA GLY A 245 -4.06 12.13 0.26
C GLY A 245 -4.92 11.53 1.39
N ILE A 246 -5.70 10.49 1.06
CA ILE A 246 -6.46 9.71 2.04
C ILE A 246 -5.49 8.82 2.82
N ARG A 247 -5.55 8.88 4.15
CA ARG A 247 -4.78 8.02 5.05
C ARG A 247 -5.73 7.15 5.85
N ALA A 248 -5.54 5.83 5.80
CA ALA A 248 -6.22 4.87 6.67
C ALA A 248 -5.18 4.30 7.63
N VAL A 249 -5.38 4.48 8.93
CA VAL A 249 -4.45 4.04 9.98
C VAL A 249 -5.25 3.31 11.04
N PRO A 250 -4.98 2.03 11.30
CA PRO A 250 -5.59 1.33 12.42
C PRO A 250 -5.25 2.03 13.73
N ILE A 251 -6.19 2.11 14.67
CA ILE A 251 -5.93 2.69 15.98
C ILE A 251 -5.29 1.60 16.86
N PRO A 252 -3.98 1.67 17.16
CA PRO A 252 -3.30 0.64 17.92
C PRO A 252 -3.68 0.70 19.39
N THR A 253 -3.84 -0.46 20.00
CA THR A 253 -3.99 -0.65 21.44
C THR A 253 -2.87 -1.55 21.93
N GLU A 254 -2.24 -1.21 23.05
CA GLU A 254 -1.06 -1.95 23.53
C GLU A 254 -1.40 -3.14 24.43
N PRO A 255 -0.59 -4.23 24.38
CA PRO A 255 0.44 -4.51 23.38
C PRO A 255 -0.19 -5.28 22.20
N GLY A 256 -0.65 -4.57 21.17
CA GLY A 256 -1.00 -5.11 19.85
C GLY A 256 -2.45 -5.55 19.61
N ARG A 257 -3.39 -5.43 20.56
CA ARG A 257 -4.78 -5.88 20.34
C ARG A 257 -5.81 -5.04 21.05
N PHE A 258 -6.93 -4.75 20.39
CA PHE A 258 -8.04 -4.02 21.02
C PHE A 258 -8.59 -4.87 22.17
N PRO A 259 -8.92 -4.28 23.33
CA PRO A 259 -9.43 -5.07 24.46
C PRO A 259 -10.64 -5.89 24.02
N GLU A 260 -10.75 -7.12 24.54
CA GLU A 260 -11.88 -7.98 24.23
C GLU A 260 -13.18 -7.32 24.70
N VAL A 261 -14.08 -7.03 23.76
CA VAL A 261 -15.36 -6.38 24.03
C VAL A 261 -16.36 -7.41 24.52
N ARG A 262 -17.08 -7.06 25.59
CA ARG A 262 -18.11 -7.88 26.21
C ARG A 262 -19.48 -7.20 26.12
N PRO A 263 -20.58 -7.98 26.23
CA PRO A 263 -21.92 -7.42 26.33
C PRO A 263 -22.03 -6.36 27.42
N GLY A 264 -22.50 -5.17 27.05
CA GLY A 264 -22.71 -4.02 27.94
C GLY A 264 -21.50 -3.08 28.11
N ASP A 265 -20.35 -3.36 27.48
CA ASP A 265 -19.20 -2.46 27.53
C ASP A 265 -19.47 -1.11 26.83
N ASP A 266 -18.96 0.00 27.40
CA ASP A 266 -18.97 1.32 26.74
C ASP A 266 -17.91 1.34 25.63
N LEU A 267 -18.31 0.87 24.44
CA LEU A 267 -17.42 0.77 23.28
C LEU A 267 -16.80 2.13 22.90
N ALA A 268 -17.56 3.23 23.01
CA ALA A 268 -17.04 4.55 22.70
C ALA A 268 -15.93 4.98 23.68
N ALA A 269 -16.06 4.67 24.98
CA ALA A 269 -15.01 4.90 25.96
C ALA A 269 -13.75 4.09 25.64
N MET A 270 -13.90 2.81 25.28
CA MET A 270 -12.77 1.97 24.87
C MET A 270 -12.04 2.53 23.64
N ILE A 271 -12.81 2.97 22.63
CA ILE A 271 -12.26 3.61 21.42
C ILE A 271 -11.56 4.93 21.77
N ALA A 272 -12.17 5.77 22.61
CA ALA A 272 -11.60 7.06 23.00
C ALA A 272 -10.26 6.87 23.73
N ASP A 273 -10.17 5.91 24.64
CA ASP A 273 -8.94 5.65 25.38
C ASP A 273 -7.84 5.07 24.49
N ALA A 274 -8.20 4.14 23.59
CA ALA A 274 -7.30 3.64 22.55
C ALA A 274 -6.75 4.78 21.68
N TRP A 275 -7.64 5.65 21.19
CA TRP A 275 -7.27 6.73 20.29
C TRP A 275 -6.41 7.78 20.98
N ARG A 276 -6.72 8.18 22.23
CA ARG A 276 -5.85 9.06 23.03
C ARG A 276 -4.47 8.45 23.24
N ALA A 277 -4.41 7.16 23.55
CA ALA A 277 -3.14 6.48 23.74
C ALA A 277 -2.32 6.44 22.44
N ALA A 278 -2.95 6.18 21.30
CA ALA A 278 -2.32 6.24 19.98
C ALA A 278 -1.82 7.66 19.65
N ALA A 279 -2.64 8.68 19.88
CA ALA A 279 -2.31 10.09 19.64
C ALA A 279 -1.14 10.59 20.51
N ARG A 280 -1.02 10.12 21.76
CA ARG A 280 0.14 10.43 22.62
C ARG A 280 1.46 9.90 22.04
N ARG A 281 1.44 8.76 21.38
CA ARG A 281 2.63 8.14 20.76
C ARG A 281 2.94 8.73 19.39
N LYS A 282 1.90 8.92 18.57
CA LYS A 282 1.98 9.46 17.21
C LYS A 282 1.06 10.69 17.13
N PRO A 283 1.58 11.92 17.30
CA PRO A 283 0.76 13.15 17.29
C PRO A 283 -0.08 13.34 16.01
N VAL A 284 0.34 12.74 14.89
CA VAL A 284 -0.44 12.73 13.64
C VAL A 284 -1.80 12.04 13.79
N LEU A 285 -1.99 11.17 14.79
CA LEU A 285 -3.25 10.52 15.10
C LEU A 285 -4.13 11.33 16.06
N ALA A 286 -3.77 12.56 16.40
CA ALA A 286 -4.62 13.42 17.24
C ALA A 286 -6.02 13.54 16.63
N PRO A 287 -7.10 13.35 17.43
CA PRO A 287 -8.47 13.41 16.93
C PRO A 287 -8.82 14.74 16.28
N ALA A 288 -9.47 14.70 15.12
CA ALA A 288 -9.96 15.87 14.40
C ALA A 288 -11.42 15.66 13.93
N SER A 289 -12.18 16.75 13.78
CA SER A 289 -13.59 16.68 13.33
C SER A 289 -13.76 16.23 11.87
N THR A 290 -12.69 16.30 11.06
CA THR A 290 -12.65 15.82 9.67
C THR A 290 -12.35 14.32 9.57
N ASP A 291 -12.19 13.63 10.70
CA ASP A 291 -11.86 12.22 10.74
C ASP A 291 -13.10 11.35 10.56
N VAL A 292 -12.87 10.20 9.95
CA VAL A 292 -13.82 9.08 9.91
C VAL A 292 -13.24 7.95 10.74
N LEU A 293 -14.02 7.39 11.66
CA LEU A 293 -13.69 6.12 12.29
C LEU A 293 -14.51 5.01 11.63
N VAL A 294 -13.80 4.03 11.07
CA VAL A 294 -14.40 2.77 10.64
C VAL A 294 -14.28 1.78 11.78
N VAL A 295 -15.40 1.25 12.24
CA VAL A 295 -15.51 0.32 13.35
C VAL A 295 -16.10 -0.98 12.83
N THR A 296 -15.44 -2.10 13.05
CA THR A 296 -15.99 -3.38 12.59
C THR A 296 -17.26 -3.73 13.36
N GLN A 297 -18.25 -4.28 12.66
CA GLN A 297 -19.51 -4.75 13.22
C GLN A 297 -19.34 -5.61 14.48
N LYS A 298 -18.27 -6.42 14.57
CA LYS A 298 -18.12 -7.47 15.59
C LYS A 298 -17.97 -6.87 16.98
N VAL A 299 -17.21 -5.79 17.12
CA VAL A 299 -17.09 -5.11 18.42
C VAL A 299 -18.38 -4.39 18.79
N VAL A 300 -19.12 -3.87 17.81
CA VAL A 300 -20.44 -3.26 18.01
C VAL A 300 -21.43 -4.33 18.48
N SER A 301 -21.56 -5.43 17.75
CA SER A 301 -22.39 -6.58 18.09
C SER A 301 -22.07 -7.15 19.46
N LYS A 302 -20.79 -7.27 19.82
CA LYS A 302 -20.38 -7.74 21.14
C LYS A 302 -20.83 -6.79 22.25
N ALA A 303 -20.60 -5.49 22.08
CA ALA A 303 -21.03 -4.48 23.06
C ALA A 303 -22.57 -4.48 23.23
N GLU A 304 -23.30 -4.69 22.14
CA GLU A 304 -24.77 -4.76 22.13
C GLU A 304 -25.34 -6.12 22.56
N GLY A 305 -24.49 -7.10 22.90
CA GLY A 305 -24.93 -8.43 23.32
C GLY A 305 -25.55 -9.26 22.18
N ARG A 306 -25.24 -8.95 20.92
CA ARG A 306 -25.64 -9.70 19.72
C ARG A 306 -24.78 -10.95 19.52
N ILE A 307 -24.73 -11.77 20.56
CA ILE A 307 -23.93 -13.00 20.65
C ILE A 307 -24.87 -14.17 20.96
N ILE A 308 -24.73 -15.28 20.24
CA ILE A 308 -25.52 -16.50 20.47
C ILE A 308 -24.59 -17.65 20.82
N ASP A 309 -24.93 -18.34 21.92
CA ASP A 309 -24.35 -19.63 22.28
C ASP A 309 -25.06 -20.75 21.52
N LEU A 310 -24.37 -21.37 20.58
CA LEU A 310 -24.89 -22.45 19.74
C LEU A 310 -25.34 -23.65 20.55
N ARG A 311 -24.80 -23.90 21.76
CA ARG A 311 -25.24 -25.00 22.64
C ARG A 311 -26.70 -24.85 23.08
N THR A 312 -27.24 -23.63 23.03
CA THR A 312 -28.63 -23.32 23.36
C THR A 312 -29.59 -23.38 22.16
N VAL A 313 -29.06 -23.63 20.96
CA VAL A 313 -29.83 -23.59 19.72
C VAL A 313 -30.33 -24.98 19.36
N GLU A 314 -31.65 -25.14 19.29
CA GLU A 314 -32.30 -26.32 18.72
C GLU A 314 -32.55 -26.12 17.20
N PRO A 315 -31.87 -26.89 16.32
CA PRO A 315 -32.05 -26.74 14.88
C PRO A 315 -33.35 -27.34 14.35
N ARG A 316 -34.05 -26.63 13.46
CA ARG A 316 -35.22 -27.15 12.74
C ARG A 316 -34.83 -28.24 11.73
N ALA A 317 -35.81 -29.02 11.26
CA ALA A 317 -35.57 -30.15 10.35
C ALA A 317 -34.83 -29.74 9.06
N GLU A 318 -35.19 -28.60 8.47
CA GLU A 318 -34.54 -28.03 7.29
C GLU A 318 -33.05 -27.71 7.53
N ALA A 319 -32.73 -27.07 8.66
CA ALA A 319 -31.36 -26.74 9.04
C ALA A 319 -30.50 -28.01 9.19
N ARG A 320 -31.06 -29.05 9.82
CA ARG A 320 -30.40 -30.36 9.99
C ARG A 320 -30.12 -31.02 8.65
N ALA A 321 -31.12 -31.08 7.78
CA ALA A 321 -31.00 -31.71 6.46
C ALA A 321 -29.94 -31.01 5.59
N PHE A 322 -29.89 -29.68 5.63
CA PHE A 322 -28.87 -28.92 4.89
C PHE A 322 -27.47 -29.12 5.46
N ALA A 323 -27.35 -29.07 6.79
CA ALA A 323 -26.10 -29.27 7.50
C ALA A 323 -25.49 -30.64 7.25
N GLU A 324 -26.31 -31.70 7.29
CA GLU A 324 -25.88 -33.07 6.96
C GLU A 324 -25.39 -33.18 5.52
N ARG A 325 -26.10 -32.55 4.57
CA ARG A 325 -25.75 -32.61 3.15
C ARG A 325 -24.43 -31.91 2.81
N PHE A 326 -24.07 -30.86 3.54
CA PHE A 326 -22.95 -29.98 3.19
C PHE A 326 -21.88 -29.84 4.28
N ASP A 327 -21.86 -30.76 5.26
CA ASP A 327 -20.89 -30.79 6.36
C ASP A 327 -20.79 -29.46 7.11
N ARG A 328 -21.94 -28.98 7.60
CA ARG A 328 -22.04 -27.75 8.40
C ARG A 328 -22.60 -28.03 9.78
N ASP A 329 -22.42 -27.08 10.70
CA ASP A 329 -23.09 -27.14 12.00
C ASP A 329 -24.59 -26.78 11.85
N PRO A 330 -25.53 -27.70 12.15
CA PRO A 330 -26.96 -27.43 12.06
C PRO A 330 -27.42 -26.29 12.98
N ARG A 331 -26.74 -26.06 14.10
CA ARG A 331 -27.03 -24.97 15.05
C ARG A 331 -26.70 -23.62 14.44
N GLN A 332 -25.55 -23.52 13.75
CA GLN A 332 -25.20 -22.31 13.02
C GLN A 332 -26.18 -22.04 11.87
N VAL A 333 -26.51 -23.07 11.08
CA VAL A 333 -27.49 -22.94 9.99
C VAL A 333 -28.84 -22.48 10.52
N GLU A 334 -29.29 -22.99 11.66
CA GLU A 334 -30.53 -22.54 12.30
C GLU A 334 -30.47 -21.04 12.65
N VAL A 335 -29.37 -20.55 13.22
CA VAL A 335 -29.22 -19.11 13.52
C VAL A 335 -29.29 -18.27 12.24
N VAL A 336 -28.61 -18.70 11.16
CA VAL A 336 -28.68 -18.06 9.84
C VAL A 336 -30.13 -17.95 9.36
N LEU A 337 -30.90 -19.03 9.48
CA LEU A 337 -32.31 -19.07 9.05
C LEU A 337 -33.25 -18.24 9.95
N ARG A 338 -32.82 -17.83 11.16
CA ARG A 338 -33.59 -16.92 12.04
C ARG A 338 -33.34 -15.46 11.70
N GLU A 339 -32.09 -15.12 11.36
CA GLU A 339 -31.70 -13.75 10.99
C GLU A 339 -32.03 -13.40 9.53
N ALA A 340 -32.39 -14.38 8.72
CA ALA A 340 -32.87 -14.19 7.36
C ALA A 340 -34.34 -13.73 7.34
N ALA A 341 -34.62 -12.61 6.68
CA ALA A 341 -35.96 -12.23 6.24
C ALA A 341 -36.40 -13.06 5.03
N GLU A 342 -35.46 -13.40 4.15
CA GLU A 342 -35.69 -14.21 2.95
C GLU A 342 -34.44 -15.01 2.59
N ILE A 343 -34.62 -16.26 2.14
CA ILE A 343 -33.56 -17.10 1.61
C ILE A 343 -33.58 -17.03 0.09
N LEU A 344 -32.56 -16.40 -0.50
CA LEU A 344 -32.44 -16.24 -1.96
C LEU A 344 -31.80 -17.49 -2.59
N ARG A 345 -30.78 -18.04 -1.93
CA ARG A 345 -30.13 -19.28 -2.38
C ARG A 345 -29.62 -20.08 -1.20
N MET A 346 -29.86 -21.38 -1.22
CA MET A 346 -29.36 -22.32 -0.21
C MET A 346 -28.88 -23.59 -0.89
N GLU A 347 -27.61 -23.61 -1.29
CA GLU A 347 -27.03 -24.70 -2.09
C GLU A 347 -25.51 -24.73 -1.94
N ARG A 348 -24.89 -25.89 -2.16
CA ARG A 348 -23.42 -26.05 -2.18
C ARG A 348 -22.75 -25.56 -0.87
N GLY A 349 -23.42 -25.77 0.26
CA GLY A 349 -22.96 -25.31 1.58
C GLY A 349 -23.09 -23.81 1.84
N LEU A 350 -23.54 -23.02 0.86
CA LEU A 350 -23.74 -21.59 0.98
C LEU A 350 -25.21 -21.25 1.21
N VAL A 351 -25.45 -20.27 2.08
CA VAL A 351 -26.75 -19.64 2.26
C VAL A 351 -26.59 -18.17 1.91
N ILE A 352 -27.26 -17.71 0.86
CA ILE A 352 -27.39 -16.30 0.51
C ILE A 352 -28.78 -15.87 0.95
N ALA A 353 -28.84 -14.88 1.83
CA ALA A 353 -30.06 -14.44 2.46
C ALA A 353 -30.16 -12.92 2.43
N ARG A 354 -31.40 -12.44 2.37
CA ARG A 354 -31.74 -11.06 2.72
C ARG A 354 -31.96 -11.01 4.23
N THR A 355 -31.20 -10.16 4.92
CA THR A 355 -31.36 -9.93 6.37
C THR A 355 -32.58 -9.06 6.66
N HIS A 356 -33.00 -8.96 7.92
CA HIS A 356 -34.08 -8.03 8.33
C HIS A 356 -33.74 -6.55 8.10
N HIS A 357 -32.46 -6.20 7.94
CA HIS A 357 -32.01 -4.86 7.53
C HIS A 357 -32.14 -4.62 6.02
N GLY A 358 -32.37 -5.67 5.23
CA GLY A 358 -32.40 -5.62 3.77
C GLY A 358 -31.08 -5.96 3.07
N PHE A 359 -29.97 -6.13 3.80
CA PHE A 359 -28.69 -6.58 3.21
C PHE A 359 -28.81 -7.97 2.59
N VAL A 360 -28.26 -8.14 1.38
CA VAL A 360 -28.12 -9.44 0.73
C VAL A 360 -26.69 -9.94 0.90
N CYS A 361 -26.51 -10.96 1.74
CA CYS A 361 -25.18 -11.46 2.09
C CYS A 361 -25.17 -12.96 2.41
N ALA A 362 -23.96 -13.51 2.53
CA ALA A 362 -23.77 -14.88 2.95
C ALA A 362 -24.13 -15.06 4.44
N ASN A 363 -24.76 -16.19 4.77
CA ASN A 363 -25.14 -16.59 6.12
C ASN A 363 -25.91 -15.52 6.90
N ALA A 364 -26.67 -14.65 6.22
CA ALA A 364 -27.41 -13.55 6.85
C ALA A 364 -26.56 -12.66 7.79
N GLY A 365 -25.25 -12.53 7.52
CA GLY A 365 -24.32 -11.77 8.36
C GLY A 365 -23.97 -12.44 9.71
N VAL A 366 -24.36 -13.71 9.91
CA VAL A 366 -23.93 -14.50 11.08
C VAL A 366 -22.46 -14.88 10.92
N ASP A 367 -21.63 -14.41 11.84
CA ASP A 367 -20.19 -14.63 11.83
C ASP A 367 -19.75 -15.56 12.97
N ALA A 368 -18.98 -16.60 12.61
CA ALA A 368 -18.38 -17.57 13.53
C ALA A 368 -16.84 -17.52 13.50
N SER A 369 -16.25 -16.61 12.75
CA SER A 369 -14.81 -16.44 12.65
C SER A 369 -14.29 -15.57 13.79
N ASN A 370 -13.02 -15.75 14.20
CA ASN A 370 -12.33 -14.89 15.17
C ASN A 370 -13.11 -14.65 16.49
N VAL A 371 -13.98 -15.57 16.87
CA VAL A 371 -14.62 -15.68 18.18
C VAL A 371 -13.73 -16.58 19.05
N SER A 372 -13.63 -16.27 20.34
CA SER A 372 -12.79 -17.04 21.27
C SER A 372 -13.38 -18.41 21.63
N ASP A 373 -14.70 -18.57 21.54
CA ASP A 373 -15.42 -19.82 21.80
C ASP A 373 -15.99 -20.37 20.47
N PRO A 374 -15.62 -21.59 20.04
CA PRO A 374 -16.10 -22.18 18.79
C PRO A 374 -17.60 -22.46 18.77
N ASP A 375 -18.27 -22.52 19.92
CA ASP A 375 -19.72 -22.65 20.04
C ASP A 375 -20.43 -21.28 20.11
N THR A 376 -19.75 -20.18 19.78
CA THR A 376 -20.33 -18.84 19.81
C THR A 376 -20.38 -18.22 18.41
N VAL A 377 -21.48 -17.54 18.10
CA VAL A 377 -21.60 -16.75 16.87
C VAL A 377 -22.04 -15.33 17.18
N THR A 378 -21.62 -14.39 16.35
CA THR A 378 -22.04 -12.98 16.41
C THR A 378 -23.03 -12.67 15.32
N LEU A 379 -24.10 -11.96 15.67
CA LEU A 379 -25.11 -11.47 14.73
C LEU A 379 -24.77 -10.03 14.34
N LEU A 380 -25.40 -9.50 13.28
CA LEU A 380 -25.30 -8.08 12.98
C LEU A 380 -25.95 -7.22 14.11
N PRO A 381 -25.48 -5.98 14.33
CA PRO A 381 -26.19 -5.00 15.17
C PRO A 381 -27.62 -4.82 14.66
N MET A 382 -28.58 -4.60 15.54
CA MET A 382 -30.00 -4.52 15.16
C MET A 382 -30.33 -3.25 14.36
N ASP A 383 -29.63 -2.16 14.65
CA ASP A 383 -29.71 -0.89 13.91
C ASP A 383 -28.31 -0.28 13.84
N PRO A 384 -27.47 -0.68 12.86
CA PRO A 384 -26.10 -0.18 12.75
C PRO A 384 -26.04 1.34 12.54
N ASP A 385 -27.01 1.97 11.88
CA ASP A 385 -27.07 3.43 11.74
C ASP A 385 -27.30 4.11 13.11
N ALA A 386 -28.13 3.53 13.99
CA ALA A 386 -28.27 4.00 15.38
C ALA A 386 -27.00 3.80 16.19
N SER A 387 -26.35 2.64 16.08
CA SER A 387 -25.08 2.34 16.74
C SER A 387 -23.99 3.35 16.34
N ALA A 388 -23.91 3.68 15.04
CA ALA A 388 -22.97 4.67 14.52
C ALA A 388 -23.23 6.08 15.09
N ARG A 389 -24.50 6.49 15.16
CA ARG A 389 -24.90 7.78 15.76
C ARG A 389 -24.58 7.85 17.24
N GLU A 390 -24.81 6.78 17.99
CA GLU A 390 -24.49 6.74 19.42
C GLU A 390 -22.98 6.78 19.67
N LEU A 391 -22.20 6.00 18.91
CA LEU A 391 -20.73 6.07 18.95
C LEU A 391 -20.24 7.49 18.66
N ARG A 392 -20.76 8.13 17.61
CA ARG A 392 -20.41 9.50 17.23
C ARG A 392 -20.70 10.49 18.36
N ARG A 393 -21.91 10.43 18.93
CA ARG A 393 -22.36 11.30 20.02
C ARG A 393 -21.47 11.14 21.25
N ARG A 394 -21.25 9.89 21.68
CA ARG A 394 -20.49 9.55 22.88
C ARG A 394 -18.99 9.88 22.73
N LEU A 395 -18.40 9.66 21.56
CA LEU A 395 -17.04 10.12 21.25
C LEU A 395 -16.92 11.64 21.28
N GLY A 396 -17.96 12.36 20.82
CA GLY A 396 -18.07 13.82 20.97
C GLY A 396 -17.94 14.27 22.42
N GLU A 397 -18.67 13.63 23.33
CA GLU A 397 -18.61 13.93 24.77
C GLU A 397 -17.24 13.63 25.38
N LEU A 398 -16.62 12.52 24.98
CA LEU A 398 -15.36 12.06 25.57
C LEU A 398 -14.15 12.83 25.02
N LEU A 399 -14.09 13.04 23.71
CA LEU A 399 -12.90 13.57 23.03
C LEU A 399 -12.99 15.06 22.73
N GLY A 400 -14.17 15.67 22.83
CA GLY A 400 -14.42 17.05 22.40
C GLY A 400 -14.38 17.24 20.88
N VAL A 401 -14.27 16.14 20.12
CA VAL A 401 -14.37 16.12 18.65
C VAL A 401 -15.39 15.09 18.21
N THR A 402 -16.09 15.36 17.11
CA THR A 402 -17.23 14.55 16.66
C THR A 402 -16.93 13.96 15.28
N PRO A 403 -16.13 12.88 15.19
CA PRO A 403 -15.77 12.27 13.91
C PRO A 403 -17.01 11.68 13.22
N ALA A 404 -16.92 11.49 11.90
CA ALA A 404 -17.87 10.65 11.20
C ALA A 404 -17.62 9.17 11.58
N ILE A 405 -18.67 8.35 11.57
CA ILE A 405 -18.59 6.93 11.92
C ILE A 405 -19.07 6.10 10.74
N VAL A 406 -18.37 5.00 10.46
CA VAL A 406 -18.80 3.92 9.57
C VAL A 406 -18.71 2.62 10.35
N ILE A 407 -19.77 1.83 10.38
CA ILE A 407 -19.73 0.45 10.87
C ILE A 407 -19.58 -0.46 9.66
N SER A 408 -18.53 -1.28 9.62
CA SER A 408 -18.22 -2.14 8.46
C SER A 408 -18.38 -3.63 8.74
N ASP A 409 -18.67 -4.39 7.69
CA ASP A 409 -18.59 -5.85 7.68
C ASP A 409 -18.15 -6.37 6.31
N SER A 410 -17.72 -7.62 6.27
CA SER A 410 -17.05 -8.22 5.10
C SER A 410 -18.01 -9.04 4.26
N PHE A 411 -18.35 -8.55 3.08
CA PHE A 411 -19.29 -9.22 2.18
C PHE A 411 -18.59 -9.77 0.94
N GLY A 412 -19.08 -10.91 0.46
CA GLY A 412 -18.88 -11.33 -0.92
C GLY A 412 -19.71 -10.48 -1.88
N ARG A 413 -19.45 -10.58 -3.17
CA ARG A 413 -20.21 -9.84 -4.19
C ARG A 413 -20.39 -10.66 -5.47
N PRO A 414 -21.54 -10.54 -6.17
CA PRO A 414 -21.76 -11.25 -7.42
C PRO A 414 -20.64 -11.02 -8.45
N TRP A 415 -20.37 -12.07 -9.23
CA TRP A 415 -19.45 -12.07 -10.40
C TRP A 415 -17.97 -11.78 -10.11
N ARG A 416 -17.55 -11.64 -8.85
CA ARG A 416 -16.15 -11.41 -8.48
C ARG A 416 -15.72 -12.32 -7.34
N TRP A 417 -14.51 -12.86 -7.43
CA TRP A 417 -13.89 -13.59 -6.33
C TRP A 417 -13.38 -12.63 -5.26
N GLY A 418 -13.43 -13.09 -4.01
CA GLY A 418 -12.97 -12.34 -2.84
C GLY A 418 -14.08 -11.54 -2.13
N ILE A 419 -13.79 -11.19 -0.88
CA ILE A 419 -14.63 -10.35 -0.04
C ILE A 419 -14.08 -8.92 -0.02
N VAL A 420 -14.96 -7.95 0.25
CA VAL A 420 -14.60 -6.56 0.54
C VAL A 420 -15.40 -6.10 1.75
N ASP A 421 -14.92 -5.07 2.44
CA ASP A 421 -15.69 -4.44 3.49
C ASP A 421 -16.67 -3.43 2.90
N VAL A 422 -17.91 -3.50 3.39
CA VAL A 422 -19.02 -2.60 3.05
C VAL A 422 -19.54 -1.94 4.32
N ALA A 423 -20.22 -0.80 4.17
CA ALA A 423 -20.84 -0.11 5.28
C ALA A 423 -22.18 -0.76 5.64
N LEU A 424 -22.37 -1.07 6.92
CA LEU A 424 -23.65 -1.47 7.50
C LEU A 424 -24.40 -0.30 8.12
N GLY A 425 -23.68 0.70 8.65
CA GLY A 425 -24.26 1.89 9.24
C GLY A 425 -23.31 3.08 9.20
N VAL A 426 -23.85 4.30 9.15
CA VAL A 426 -23.07 5.55 9.12
C VAL A 426 -23.62 6.62 10.05
N ALA A 427 -22.77 7.60 10.38
CA ALA A 427 -23.20 8.84 11.04
C ALA A 427 -22.29 10.02 10.66
N GLY A 428 -22.90 11.20 10.47
CA GLY A 428 -22.21 12.47 10.24
C GLY A 428 -21.89 12.80 8.78
N PHE A 429 -22.43 12.06 7.81
CA PHE A 429 -22.33 12.33 6.37
C PHE A 429 -23.41 11.59 5.55
N GLU A 430 -23.60 11.96 4.28
CA GLU A 430 -24.42 11.14 3.35
C GLU A 430 -23.59 9.95 2.82
N PRO A 431 -24.08 8.70 2.90
CA PRO A 431 -23.31 7.53 2.49
C PRO A 431 -23.10 7.44 0.97
N LEU A 432 -23.92 8.15 0.18
CA LEU A 432 -23.84 8.22 -1.26
C LEU A 432 -23.51 9.66 -1.72
N ASP A 433 -22.62 9.76 -2.71
CA ASP A 433 -22.44 11.00 -3.48
C ASP A 433 -23.20 10.88 -4.80
N ASP A 434 -24.42 11.44 -4.83
CA ASP A 434 -25.23 11.48 -6.03
C ASP A 434 -24.70 12.57 -6.98
N GLN A 435 -24.09 12.12 -8.07
CA GLN A 435 -23.51 12.97 -9.10
C GLN A 435 -24.49 13.21 -10.26
N ARG A 436 -25.68 12.60 -10.25
CA ARG A 436 -26.67 12.77 -11.30
C ARG A 436 -27.14 14.23 -11.39
N GLY A 437 -27.37 14.70 -12.61
CA GLY A 437 -27.74 16.09 -12.88
C GLY A 437 -26.56 17.07 -12.90
N LYS A 438 -25.36 16.68 -12.41
CA LYS A 438 -24.15 17.51 -12.47
C LYS A 438 -23.39 17.30 -13.79
N PRO A 439 -22.67 18.31 -14.31
CA PRO A 439 -21.88 18.16 -15.54
C PRO A 439 -20.59 17.36 -15.31
N ASP A 440 -20.18 16.57 -16.30
CA ASP A 440 -18.87 15.90 -16.36
C ASP A 440 -17.76 16.87 -16.82
N THR A 441 -16.53 16.38 -16.96
CA THR A 441 -15.37 17.17 -17.39
C THR A 441 -15.48 17.72 -18.82
N ALA A 442 -16.40 17.18 -19.63
CA ALA A 442 -16.73 17.64 -20.97
C ALA A 442 -18.04 18.46 -21.00
N GLY A 443 -18.62 18.80 -19.84
CA GLY A 443 -19.86 19.58 -19.71
C GLY A 443 -21.16 18.80 -19.93
N ARG A 444 -21.11 17.48 -20.09
CA ARG A 444 -22.31 16.64 -20.29
C ARG A 444 -22.93 16.28 -18.95
N THR A 445 -24.26 16.32 -18.85
CA THR A 445 -24.97 15.95 -17.61
C THR A 445 -24.82 14.47 -17.30
N MET A 446 -24.28 14.14 -16.13
CA MET A 446 -24.21 12.78 -15.62
C MET A 446 -25.63 12.27 -15.29
N ARG A 447 -25.95 11.05 -15.74
CA ARG A 447 -27.30 10.46 -15.60
C ARG A 447 -27.39 9.30 -14.61
N SER A 448 -26.29 8.57 -14.41
CA SER A 448 -26.27 7.33 -13.63
C SER A 448 -25.21 7.28 -12.52
N THR A 449 -24.41 8.33 -12.39
CA THR A 449 -23.26 8.33 -11.48
C THR A 449 -23.73 8.58 -10.04
N VAL A 450 -23.68 7.54 -9.22
CA VAL A 450 -23.86 7.61 -7.76
C VAL A 450 -22.70 6.84 -7.14
N VAL A 451 -21.92 7.49 -6.29
CA VAL A 451 -20.74 6.88 -5.66
C VAL A 451 -21.09 6.42 -4.26
N ALA A 452 -20.82 5.15 -3.94
CA ALA A 452 -21.02 4.59 -2.60
C ALA A 452 -19.83 4.94 -1.69
N VAL A 453 -19.74 6.21 -1.29
CA VAL A 453 -18.62 6.75 -0.52
C VAL A 453 -18.42 5.97 0.79
N ALA A 454 -19.49 5.57 1.47
CA ALA A 454 -19.39 4.78 2.69
C ALA A 454 -18.72 3.41 2.48
N ASP A 455 -19.03 2.71 1.38
CA ASP A 455 -18.42 1.42 1.04
C ASP A 455 -16.96 1.59 0.62
N GLU A 456 -16.61 2.66 -0.10
CA GLU A 456 -15.22 2.96 -0.45
C GLU A 456 -14.37 3.20 0.80
N ILE A 457 -14.91 3.92 1.79
CA ILE A 457 -14.25 4.16 3.09
C ILE A 457 -14.10 2.85 3.86
N ALA A 458 -15.16 2.02 3.95
CA ALA A 458 -15.11 0.73 4.63
C ALA A 458 -14.06 -0.20 4.00
N SER A 459 -14.06 -0.30 2.67
CA SER A 459 -13.07 -1.07 1.92
C SER A 459 -11.65 -0.56 2.11
N ALA A 460 -11.44 0.77 2.13
CA ALA A 460 -10.11 1.35 2.36
C ALA A 460 -9.60 1.08 3.79
N ALA A 461 -10.49 1.09 4.79
CA ALA A 461 -10.13 0.76 6.16
C ALA A 461 -9.70 -0.70 6.32
N GLU A 462 -10.39 -1.64 5.67
CA GLU A 462 -9.99 -3.05 5.68
C GLU A 462 -8.60 -3.27 5.09
N LEU A 463 -8.23 -2.55 4.01
CA LEU A 463 -6.89 -2.65 3.45
C LEU A 463 -5.79 -2.24 4.45
N ALA A 464 -6.09 -1.34 5.38
CA ALA A 464 -5.16 -0.87 6.39
C ALA A 464 -5.10 -1.78 7.62
N ALA A 465 -6.24 -2.28 8.10
CA ALA A 465 -6.29 -3.15 9.28
C ALA A 465 -5.95 -4.62 8.95
N GLY A 466 -6.42 -5.14 7.82
CA GLY A 466 -6.39 -6.55 7.50
C GLY A 466 -7.24 -7.43 8.45
N LYS A 467 -7.62 -8.62 7.98
CA LYS A 467 -8.57 -9.50 8.67
C LYS A 467 -8.13 -10.07 10.03
N THR A 468 -6.84 -10.18 10.28
CA THR A 468 -6.31 -10.93 11.44
C THR A 468 -5.51 -10.07 12.42
N SER A 469 -5.44 -8.76 12.21
CA SER A 469 -4.67 -7.85 13.06
C SER A 469 -5.24 -7.68 14.46
N GLY A 470 -6.53 -8.00 14.67
CA GLY A 470 -7.22 -7.74 15.93
C GLY A 470 -7.41 -6.24 16.20
N GLN A 471 -7.45 -5.43 15.14
CA GLN A 471 -7.67 -3.98 15.20
C GLN A 471 -9.04 -3.64 14.59
N PRO A 472 -10.10 -3.54 15.42
CA PRO A 472 -11.47 -3.36 14.97
C PRO A 472 -11.81 -1.90 14.68
N VAL A 473 -10.85 -0.97 14.80
CA VAL A 473 -11.08 0.47 14.62
C VAL A 473 -9.97 1.05 13.76
N VAL A 474 -10.36 1.72 12.68
CA VAL A 474 -9.47 2.38 11.73
C VAL A 474 -9.84 3.84 11.60
N LEU A 475 -8.85 4.71 11.74
CA LEU A 475 -8.95 6.12 11.43
C LEU A 475 -8.74 6.32 9.91
N VAL A 476 -9.72 6.90 9.23
CA VAL A 476 -9.59 7.35 7.85
C VAL A 476 -9.67 8.88 7.81
N ARG A 477 -8.62 9.51 7.27
CA ARG A 477 -8.46 10.97 7.22
C ARG A 477 -8.19 11.45 5.79
N GLY A 478 -8.69 12.64 5.46
CA GLY A 478 -8.49 13.26 4.14
C GLY A 478 -9.59 12.94 3.13
N VAL A 479 -10.65 12.26 3.57
CA VAL A 479 -11.82 11.97 2.72
C VAL A 479 -12.73 13.19 2.67
N ARG A 480 -13.19 13.55 1.48
CA ARG A 480 -14.28 14.50 1.33
C ARG A 480 -15.59 13.78 1.53
N LEU A 481 -16.25 14.05 2.64
CA LEU A 481 -17.55 13.50 2.94
C LEU A 481 -18.66 14.35 2.28
N PRO A 482 -19.63 13.73 1.60
CA PRO A 482 -20.87 14.37 1.24
C PRO A 482 -21.57 14.95 2.48
N PRO A 483 -21.96 16.24 2.48
CA PRO A 483 -22.55 16.87 3.66
C PRO A 483 -23.96 16.32 3.91
N GLY A 484 -24.24 15.95 5.16
CA GLY A 484 -25.54 15.48 5.60
C GLY A 484 -25.42 14.55 6.80
N ASP A 485 -26.48 13.79 7.08
CA ASP A 485 -26.53 12.79 8.15
C ASP A 485 -27.46 11.66 7.68
N GLY A 486 -26.97 10.94 6.67
CA GLY A 486 -27.72 9.91 5.96
C GLY A 486 -27.73 8.57 6.71
N SER A 487 -28.28 7.55 6.06
CA SER A 487 -28.40 6.20 6.61
C SER A 487 -28.13 5.15 5.54
N VAL A 488 -27.38 4.11 5.90
CA VAL A 488 -27.15 2.97 5.00
C VAL A 488 -28.47 2.28 4.67
N HIS A 489 -29.31 2.05 5.68
CA HIS A 489 -30.59 1.37 5.50
C HIS A 489 -31.51 2.08 4.48
N SER A 490 -31.60 3.42 4.55
CA SER A 490 -32.53 4.17 3.69
C SER A 490 -31.94 4.62 2.35
N ALA A 491 -30.62 4.82 2.26
CA ALA A 491 -29.98 5.35 1.06
C ALA A 491 -29.25 4.29 0.23
N VAL A 492 -28.57 3.34 0.87
CA VAL A 492 -27.67 2.38 0.19
C VAL A 492 -28.38 1.06 -0.11
N VAL A 493 -29.20 0.56 0.81
CA VAL A 493 -29.95 -0.67 0.59
C VAL A 493 -30.96 -0.46 -0.54
N MET A 494 -30.82 -1.24 -1.60
CA MET A 494 -31.69 -1.14 -2.76
C MET A 494 -33.10 -1.68 -2.43
N PRO A 495 -34.17 -0.92 -2.73
CA PRO A 495 -35.54 -1.42 -2.61
C PRO A 495 -35.76 -2.66 -3.48
N ALA A 496 -36.56 -3.61 -2.99
CA ALA A 496 -36.79 -4.90 -3.65
C ALA A 496 -37.38 -4.74 -5.06
N GLU A 497 -38.21 -3.71 -5.28
CA GLU A 497 -38.80 -3.39 -6.57
C GLU A 497 -37.79 -2.92 -7.64
N MET A 498 -36.57 -2.53 -7.23
CA MET A 498 -35.49 -2.15 -8.15
C MET A 498 -34.45 -3.26 -8.34
N ASP A 499 -34.53 -4.34 -7.58
CA ASP A 499 -33.60 -5.46 -7.63
C ASP A 499 -33.90 -6.36 -8.84
N LEU A 500 -33.02 -6.33 -9.84
CA LEU A 500 -33.14 -7.16 -11.05
C LEU A 500 -32.51 -8.56 -10.89
N PHE A 501 -31.92 -8.84 -9.73
CA PHE A 501 -31.25 -10.11 -9.43
C PHE A 501 -31.90 -10.78 -8.20
N PRO A 502 -33.16 -11.27 -8.35
CA PRO A 502 -33.89 -11.92 -7.27
C PRO A 502 -33.24 -13.24 -6.80
#